data_AF-A0AAP5I3F1-F1
#
_entry.id   AF-A0AAP5I3F1-F1
#
_cell.length_a   1.000
_cell.length_b   1.000
_cell.length_c   1.000
_cell.angle_alpha   90.00
_cell.angle_beta   90.00
_cell.angle_gamma   90.00
#
_symmetry.space_group_name_H-M   'P 1'
#
loop_
_entity.id
_entity.type
_entity.pdbx_description
1 polymer ?
#
loop_
_entity_poly.entity_id
_entity_poly.type
_entity_poly.pdbx_seq_one_letter_code
_entity_poly.pdbx_strand_id
1 'polypeptide(L)'
;MIREHQTLNYWLDKKIYLHFPAFKSRNFRLFFSGQTLSLSGTFMTQVTISWLMYELTHSAWLLGLTGFLQFLPTLILAPFSGVFSDRWSRRNLLILVQVLGFFVSFPLTTLTFLGFVDFRVLMVVVILGGLLKGLDMPVRYAIVKMNNLAA
;
A
#
# COMPACT_ATOMS: atom_id res chain seq x y z
N MET A 1 -36.14 33.23 4.28
CA MET A 1 -34.71 33.33 3.90
C MET A 1 -33.89 32.05 4.20
N ILE A 2 -34.52 30.85 4.29
CA ILE A 2 -33.83 29.60 4.73
C ILE A 2 -33.81 28.52 3.63
N ARG A 3 -34.59 28.66 2.54
CA ARG A 3 -34.74 27.63 1.48
C ARG A 3 -33.64 27.61 0.42
N GLU A 4 -32.87 28.69 0.23
CA GLU A 4 -31.79 28.74 -0.78
C GLU A 4 -30.53 27.96 -0.40
N HIS A 5 -30.23 27.82 0.89
CA HIS A 5 -29.03 27.07 1.31
C HIS A 5 -29.14 25.55 1.08
N GLN A 6 -30.35 24.98 1.01
CA GLN A 6 -30.52 23.54 0.77
C GLN A 6 -30.36 23.14 -0.70
N THR A 7 -30.70 24.04 -1.63
CA THR A 7 -30.59 23.74 -3.07
C THR A 7 -29.13 23.71 -3.52
N LEU A 8 -28.27 24.59 -2.99
CA LEU A 8 -26.83 24.60 -3.28
C LEU A 8 -26.14 23.29 -2.91
N ASN A 9 -26.42 22.74 -1.71
CA ASN A 9 -25.85 21.46 -1.28
C ASN A 9 -26.35 20.30 -2.16
N TYR A 10 -27.61 20.32 -2.59
CA TYR A 10 -28.16 19.32 -3.51
C TYR A 10 -27.52 19.37 -4.90
N TRP A 11 -27.27 20.58 -5.44
CA TRP A 11 -26.58 20.77 -6.71
C TRP A 11 -25.09 20.40 -6.64
N LEU A 12 -24.41 20.72 -5.52
CA LEU A 12 -23.01 20.37 -5.30
C LEU A 12 -22.81 18.85 -5.20
N ASP A 13 -23.63 18.16 -4.43
CA ASP A 13 -23.58 16.69 -4.33
C ASP A 13 -23.77 16.06 -5.71
N LYS A 14 -24.82 16.47 -6.43
CA LYS A 14 -25.17 15.89 -7.74
C LYS A 14 -24.07 16.13 -8.78
N LYS A 15 -23.39 17.29 -8.76
CA LYS A 15 -22.32 17.62 -9.71
C LYS A 15 -21.04 16.82 -9.43
N ILE A 16 -20.71 16.56 -8.16
CA ILE A 16 -19.55 15.72 -7.78
C ILE A 16 -19.76 14.27 -8.24
N TYR A 17 -20.97 13.73 -8.07
CA TYR A 17 -21.29 12.35 -8.49
C TYR A 17 -21.42 12.16 -10.01
N LEU A 18 -21.63 13.24 -10.77
CA LEU A 18 -21.69 13.20 -12.23
C LEU A 18 -20.29 13.13 -12.88
N HIS A 19 -19.27 13.73 -12.27
CA HIS A 19 -17.89 13.70 -12.78
C HIS A 19 -17.05 12.54 -12.21
N PHE A 20 -17.37 12.04 -11.00
CA PHE A 20 -16.68 10.89 -10.40
C PHE A 20 -17.66 9.78 -9.98
N PRO A 21 -18.23 9.01 -10.93
CA PRO A 21 -19.18 7.93 -10.63
C PRO A 21 -18.59 6.83 -9.73
N ALA A 22 -17.26 6.72 -9.64
CA ALA A 22 -16.57 5.75 -8.77
C ALA A 22 -16.87 5.96 -7.26
N PHE A 23 -17.08 7.22 -6.82
CA PHE A 23 -17.37 7.51 -5.40
C PHE A 23 -18.83 7.26 -4.98
N LYS A 24 -19.71 6.82 -5.89
CA LYS A 24 -21.10 6.44 -5.55
C LYS A 24 -21.18 5.16 -4.71
N SER A 25 -20.22 4.25 -4.83
CA SER A 25 -20.27 2.98 -4.09
C SER A 25 -19.57 3.09 -2.73
N ARG A 26 -20.26 2.68 -1.66
CA ARG A 26 -19.72 2.67 -0.28
C ARG A 26 -18.47 1.81 -0.16
N ASN A 27 -18.42 0.69 -0.88
CA ASN A 27 -17.29 -0.23 -0.89
C ASN A 27 -16.06 0.40 -1.56
N PHE A 28 -16.23 1.17 -2.65
CA PHE A 28 -15.12 1.88 -3.30
C PHE A 28 -14.54 2.98 -2.41
N ARG A 29 -15.38 3.74 -1.70
CA ARG A 29 -14.91 4.77 -0.73
C ARG A 29 -14.07 4.20 0.41
N LEU A 30 -14.52 3.10 1.01
CA LEU A 30 -13.80 2.41 2.08
C LEU A 30 -12.47 1.85 1.57
N PHE A 31 -12.48 1.22 0.39
CA PHE A 31 -11.26 0.77 -0.24
C PHE A 31 -10.29 1.92 -0.53
N PHE A 32 -10.78 2.99 -1.17
CA PHE A 32 -9.96 4.12 -1.61
C PHE A 32 -9.26 4.79 -0.43
N SER A 33 -10.00 5.12 0.63
CA SER A 33 -9.42 5.73 1.84
C SER A 33 -8.40 4.82 2.52
N GLY A 34 -8.70 3.53 2.68
CA GLY A 34 -7.76 2.56 3.25
C GLY A 34 -6.50 2.38 2.40
N GLN A 35 -6.65 2.35 1.07
CA GLN A 35 -5.54 2.18 0.15
C GLN A 35 -4.65 3.42 0.10
N THR A 36 -5.24 4.62 0.06
CA THR A 36 -4.46 5.88 0.10
C THR A 36 -3.62 5.93 1.37
N LEU A 37 -4.22 5.64 2.53
CA LEU A 37 -3.50 5.62 3.81
C LEU A 37 -2.37 4.58 3.81
N SER A 38 -2.65 3.38 3.32
CA SER A 38 -1.67 2.29 3.24
C SER A 38 -0.48 2.63 2.32
N LEU A 39 -0.76 3.27 1.17
CA LEU A 39 0.26 3.71 0.23
C LEU A 39 1.14 4.81 0.83
N SER A 40 0.53 5.81 1.48
CA SER A 40 1.27 6.85 2.17
C SER A 40 2.17 6.28 3.27
N GLY A 41 1.66 5.35 4.09
CA GLY A 41 2.45 4.65 5.09
C GLY A 41 3.62 3.87 4.48
N THR A 42 3.38 3.18 3.36
CA THR A 42 4.44 2.43 2.66
C THR A 42 5.56 3.34 2.15
N PHE A 43 5.22 4.50 1.60
CA PHE A 43 6.21 5.49 1.16
C PHE A 43 6.99 6.06 2.35
N MET A 44 6.32 6.36 3.45
CA MET A 44 6.96 6.85 4.67
C MET A 44 7.94 5.83 5.24
N THR A 45 7.55 4.55 5.32
CA THR A 45 8.44 3.46 5.73
C THR A 45 9.63 3.32 4.79
N GLN A 46 9.43 3.48 3.48
CA GLN A 46 10.52 3.40 2.50
C GLN A 46 11.57 4.50 2.71
N VAL A 47 11.14 5.75 2.91
CA VAL A 47 12.05 6.88 3.21
C VAL A 47 12.76 6.65 4.54
N THR A 48 12.02 6.20 5.56
CA THR A 48 12.57 5.93 6.90
C THR A 48 13.67 4.88 6.86
N ILE A 49 13.45 3.76 6.17
CA ILE A 49 14.45 2.69 6.03
C ILE A 49 15.70 3.22 5.33
N SER A 50 15.55 3.97 4.23
CA SER A 50 16.70 4.55 3.52
C SER A 50 17.49 5.52 4.38
N TRP A 51 16.81 6.39 5.14
CA TRP A 51 17.48 7.28 6.07
C TRP A 51 18.21 6.48 7.16
N LEU A 52 17.50 5.61 7.87
CA LEU A 52 18.05 4.89 9.02
C LEU A 52 19.23 3.98 8.63
N MET A 53 19.19 3.43 7.41
CA MET A 53 20.31 2.70 6.82
C MET A 53 21.54 3.58 6.61
N TYR A 54 21.35 4.80 6.09
CA TYR A 54 22.44 5.75 5.93
C TYR A 54 23.01 6.20 7.27
N GLU A 55 22.16 6.46 8.25
CA GLU A 55 22.57 6.91 9.59
C GLU A 55 23.39 5.84 10.32
N LEU A 56 22.99 4.57 10.26
CA LEU A 56 23.71 3.48 10.92
C LEU A 56 25.03 3.11 10.24
N THR A 57 25.09 3.25 8.91
CA THR A 57 26.19 2.68 8.13
C THR A 57 27.14 3.73 7.56
N HIS A 58 26.72 5.01 7.51
CA HIS A 58 27.41 6.15 6.90
C HIS A 58 27.97 5.90 5.49
N SER A 59 27.42 4.91 4.77
CA SER A 59 27.96 4.42 3.50
C SER A 59 26.90 4.47 2.41
N ALA A 60 27.17 5.26 1.36
CA ALA A 60 26.30 5.37 0.19
C ALA A 60 26.21 4.06 -0.62
N TRP A 61 27.24 3.21 -0.55
CA TRP A 61 27.24 1.91 -1.21
C TRP A 61 26.18 0.97 -0.62
N LEU A 62 26.14 0.87 0.72
CA LEU A 62 25.19 0.01 1.41
C LEU A 62 23.76 0.52 1.28
N LEU A 63 23.57 1.84 1.24
CA LEU A 63 22.30 2.46 0.87
C LEU A 63 21.81 2.01 -0.51
N GLY A 64 22.68 2.05 -1.52
CA GLY A 64 22.37 1.58 -2.87
C GLY A 64 22.01 0.11 -2.91
N LEU A 65 22.74 -0.72 -2.17
CA LEU A 65 22.48 -2.16 -2.05
C LEU A 65 21.12 -2.43 -1.38
N THR A 66 20.75 -1.68 -0.33
CA THR A 66 19.42 -1.79 0.28
C THR A 66 18.30 -1.42 -0.68
N GLY A 67 18.48 -0.35 -1.47
CA GLY A 67 17.51 0.01 -2.50
C GLY A 67 17.33 -1.14 -3.50
N PHE A 68 18.43 -1.75 -3.95
CA PHE A 68 18.38 -2.92 -4.84
C PHE A 68 17.68 -4.12 -4.19
N LEU A 69 18.02 -4.46 -2.96
CA LEU A 69 17.39 -5.54 -2.18
C LEU A 69 15.91 -5.30 -1.88
N GLN A 70 15.45 -4.05 -1.93
CA GLN A 70 14.03 -3.74 -1.78
C GLN A 70 13.21 -4.14 -3.01
N PHE A 71 13.79 -4.02 -4.21
CA PHE A 71 13.11 -4.32 -5.47
C PHE A 71 13.39 -5.73 -6.00
N LEU A 72 14.54 -6.30 -5.67
CA LEU A 72 14.93 -7.64 -6.14
C LEU A 72 13.90 -8.73 -5.80
N PRO A 73 13.38 -8.85 -4.56
CA PRO A 73 12.36 -9.86 -4.24
C PRO A 73 11.04 -9.60 -4.96
N THR A 74 10.69 -8.32 -5.16
CA THR A 74 9.49 -7.92 -5.90
C THR A 74 9.61 -8.39 -7.36
N LEU A 75 10.75 -8.19 -8.00
CA LEU A 75 10.99 -8.63 -9.38
C LEU A 75 10.89 -10.15 -9.53
N ILE A 76 11.45 -10.89 -8.56
CA ILE A 76 11.40 -12.36 -8.57
C ILE A 76 9.96 -12.85 -8.37
N LEU A 77 9.19 -12.24 -7.45
CA LEU A 77 7.82 -12.66 -7.17
C LEU A 77 6.77 -12.12 -8.15
N ALA A 78 7.07 -11.06 -8.89
CA ALA A 78 6.16 -10.46 -9.87
C ALA A 78 5.55 -11.49 -10.85
N PRO A 79 6.32 -12.39 -11.51
CA PRO A 79 5.72 -13.41 -12.39
C PRO A 79 4.87 -14.43 -11.64
N PHE A 80 5.24 -14.80 -10.40
CA PHE A 80 4.46 -15.75 -9.60
C PHE A 80 3.15 -15.13 -9.08
N SER A 81 3.11 -13.80 -8.91
CA SER A 81 1.92 -13.10 -8.43
C SER A 81 0.69 -13.34 -9.31
N GLY A 82 0.88 -13.50 -10.63
CA GLY A 82 -0.18 -13.86 -11.58
C GLY A 82 -0.79 -15.24 -11.30
N VAL A 83 0.06 -16.24 -11.07
CA VAL A 83 -0.36 -17.62 -10.74
C VAL A 83 -1.13 -17.66 -9.42
N PHE A 84 -0.67 -16.91 -8.41
CA PHE A 84 -1.39 -16.81 -7.14
C PHE A 84 -2.74 -16.11 -7.29
N SER A 85 -2.85 -15.12 -8.19
CA SER A 85 -4.09 -14.38 -8.44
C SER A 85 -5.18 -15.18 -9.17
N ASP A 86 -4.80 -16.29 -9.81
CA ASP A 86 -5.73 -17.22 -10.46
C ASP A 86 -6.21 -18.33 -9.52
N ARG A 87 -5.43 -18.67 -8.48
CA ARG A 87 -5.77 -19.73 -7.52
C ARG A 87 -6.51 -19.26 -6.27
N TRP A 88 -6.28 -18.03 -5.81
CA TRP A 88 -6.92 -17.49 -4.60
C TRP A 88 -7.87 -16.33 -4.89
N SER A 89 -8.87 -16.18 -4.02
CA SER A 89 -9.74 -15.01 -4.06
C SER A 89 -8.91 -13.74 -3.84
N ARG A 90 -8.87 -12.90 -4.88
CA ARG A 90 -8.04 -11.70 -4.96
C ARG A 90 -8.24 -10.73 -3.78
N ARG A 91 -9.47 -10.68 -3.23
CA ARG A 91 -9.80 -9.91 -2.02
C ARG A 91 -9.11 -10.45 -0.75
N ASN A 92 -9.02 -11.77 -0.59
CA ASN A 92 -8.39 -12.37 0.58
C ASN A 92 -6.87 -12.22 0.52
N LEU A 93 -6.28 -12.33 -0.68
CA LEU A 93 -4.86 -12.04 -0.89
C LEU A 93 -4.51 -10.59 -0.52
N LEU A 94 -5.34 -9.64 -0.92
CA LEU A 94 -5.18 -8.23 -0.57
C LEU A 94 -5.12 -8.02 0.95
N ILE A 95 -6.13 -8.53 1.66
CA ILE A 95 -6.20 -8.42 3.11
C ILE A 95 -4.99 -9.10 3.75
N LEU A 96 -4.59 -10.27 3.26
CA LEU A 96 -3.42 -10.99 3.75
C LEU A 96 -2.13 -10.16 3.60
N VAL A 97 -1.89 -9.57 2.42
CA VAL A 97 -0.71 -8.72 2.16
C VAL A 97 -0.72 -7.48 3.05
N GLN A 98 -1.87 -6.83 3.23
CA GLN A 98 -2.00 -5.67 4.13
C GLN A 98 -1.68 -6.04 5.58
N VAL A 99 -2.23 -7.17 6.05
CA VAL A 99 -2.00 -7.67 7.43
C VAL A 99 -0.54 -8.05 7.62
N LEU A 100 0.07 -8.77 6.68
CA LEU A 100 1.49 -9.10 6.72
C LEU A 100 2.37 -7.83 6.69
N GLY A 101 2.00 -6.83 5.89
CA GLY A 101 2.70 -5.54 5.83
C GLY A 101 2.66 -4.79 7.16
N PHE A 102 1.51 -4.85 7.86
CA PHE A 102 1.40 -4.34 9.22
C PHE A 102 2.33 -5.08 10.18
N PHE A 103 2.36 -6.41 10.13
CA PHE A 103 3.25 -7.23 10.96
C PHE A 103 4.75 -7.04 10.65
N VAL A 104 5.13 -6.58 9.45
CA VAL A 104 6.51 -6.22 9.14
C VAL A 104 6.85 -4.82 9.64
N SER A 105 5.93 -3.87 9.50
CA SER A 105 6.16 -2.46 9.89
C SER A 105 6.06 -2.23 11.40
N PHE A 106 5.22 -3.00 12.10
CA PHE A 106 4.99 -2.84 13.53
C PHE A 106 6.24 -3.17 14.38
N PRO A 107 6.94 -4.30 14.19
CA PRO A 107 8.20 -4.57 14.88
C PRO A 107 9.29 -3.56 14.54
N LEU A 108 9.40 -3.15 13.27
CA LEU A 108 10.35 -2.11 12.87
C LEU A 108 10.10 -0.83 13.67
N THR A 109 8.86 -0.36 13.70
CA THR A 109 8.47 0.87 14.42
C THR A 109 8.83 0.75 15.91
N THR A 110 8.47 -0.35 16.55
CA THR A 110 8.77 -0.60 17.96
C THR A 110 10.27 -0.63 18.23
N LEU A 111 11.05 -1.31 17.39
CA LEU A 111 12.52 -1.36 17.53
C LEU A 111 13.16 0.01 17.33
N THR A 112 12.66 0.81 16.40
CA THR A 112 13.10 2.21 16.19
C THR A 112 12.82 3.07 17.41
N PHE A 113 11.63 2.98 18.01
CA PHE A 113 11.31 3.72 19.24
C PHE A 113 12.16 3.31 20.44
N LEU A 114 12.56 2.04 20.52
CA LEU A 114 13.41 1.53 21.60
C LEU A 114 14.91 1.82 21.37
N GLY A 115 15.30 2.31 20.20
CA GLY A 115 16.70 2.61 19.87
C GLY A 115 17.58 1.39 19.58
N PHE A 116 17.01 0.17 19.51
CA PHE A 116 17.75 -1.07 19.23
C PHE A 116 17.78 -1.42 17.73
N VAL A 117 17.69 -0.43 16.84
CA VAL A 117 17.73 -0.70 15.40
C VAL A 117 19.16 -1.00 14.98
N ASP A 118 19.33 -2.19 14.43
CA ASP A 118 20.56 -2.63 13.78
C ASP A 118 20.35 -2.77 12.27
N PHE A 119 21.43 -2.63 11.52
CA PHE A 119 21.54 -2.87 10.08
C PHE A 119 20.91 -4.21 9.67
N ARG A 120 21.12 -5.25 10.47
CA ARG A 120 20.58 -6.61 10.22
C ARG A 120 19.06 -6.64 10.21
N VAL A 121 18.43 -5.93 11.15
CA VAL A 121 16.96 -5.84 11.26
C VAL A 121 16.41 -5.13 10.02
N LEU A 122 17.05 -4.04 9.60
CA LEU A 122 16.65 -3.30 8.40
C LEU A 122 16.74 -4.16 7.14
N MET A 123 17.80 -4.96 6.96
CA MET A 123 17.89 -5.86 5.82
C MET A 123 16.75 -6.89 5.77
N VAL A 124 16.43 -7.51 6.92
CA VAL A 124 15.32 -8.48 7.00
C VAL A 124 14.00 -7.81 6.63
N VAL A 125 13.74 -6.61 7.16
CA VAL A 125 12.53 -5.84 6.86
C VAL A 125 12.46 -5.45 5.39
N VAL A 126 13.57 -5.04 4.78
CA VAL A 126 13.65 -4.70 3.35
C VAL A 126 13.30 -5.91 2.48
N ILE A 127 13.86 -7.07 2.77
CA ILE A 127 13.59 -8.31 2.01
C ILE A 127 12.13 -8.72 2.17
N LEU A 128 11.60 -8.77 3.40
CA LEU A 128 10.21 -9.11 3.66
C LEU A 128 9.25 -8.12 2.99
N GLY A 129 9.53 -6.81 3.10
CA GLY A 129 8.75 -5.77 2.45
C GLY A 129 8.77 -5.89 0.92
N GLY A 130 9.92 -6.23 0.33
CA GLY A 130 10.04 -6.50 -1.11
C GLY A 130 9.23 -7.71 -1.56
N LEU A 131 9.17 -8.77 -0.74
CA LEU A 131 8.35 -9.96 -1.03
C LEU A 131 6.86 -9.61 -1.02
N LEU A 132 6.41 -8.87 -0.02
CA LEU A 132 5.01 -8.44 0.10
C LEU A 132 4.60 -7.52 -1.06
N LYS A 133 5.46 -6.58 -1.46
CA LYS A 133 5.22 -5.72 -2.62
C LYS A 133 5.03 -6.51 -3.92
N GLY A 134 5.76 -7.63 -4.09
CA GLY A 134 5.60 -8.52 -5.25
C GLY A 134 4.20 -9.14 -5.34
N LEU A 135 3.55 -9.37 -4.19
CA LEU A 135 2.20 -9.93 -4.09
C LEU A 135 1.08 -8.88 -4.13
N ASP A 136 1.41 -7.59 -3.97
CA ASP A 136 0.45 -6.47 -4.00
C ASP A 136 0.06 -6.05 -5.44
N MET A 137 0.83 -6.43 -6.46
CA MET A 137 0.55 -6.11 -7.87
C MET A 137 -0.84 -6.58 -8.39
N PRO A 138 -1.33 -7.81 -8.13
CA PRO A 138 -2.64 -8.26 -8.62
C PRO A 138 -3.84 -7.51 -8.02
N VAL A 139 -3.66 -6.89 -6.84
CA VAL A 139 -4.70 -6.10 -6.17
C VAL A 139 -5.05 -4.84 -6.94
N ARG A 140 -4.02 -4.14 -7.45
CA ARG A 140 -4.19 -2.82 -8.08
C ARG A 140 -5.03 -2.87 -9.36
N TYR A 141 -5.01 -3.98 -10.07
CA TYR A 141 -5.77 -4.14 -11.31
C TYR A 141 -7.21 -4.65 -11.10
N ALA A 142 -7.55 -5.13 -9.90
CA ALA A 142 -8.81 -5.84 -9.67
C ALA A 142 -10.03 -4.92 -9.45
N ILE A 143 -9.82 -3.69 -8.99
CA ILE A 143 -10.92 -2.82 -8.53
C ILE A 143 -11.70 -2.21 -9.68
N VAL A 144 -11.08 -2.18 -10.86
CA VAL A 144 -11.74 -1.74 -12.09
C VAL A 144 -12.72 -2.82 -12.62
N LYS A 145 -12.54 -4.10 -12.27
CA LYS A 145 -13.29 -5.21 -12.92
C LYS A 145 -14.56 -5.66 -12.19
N MET A 146 -14.91 -5.08 -11.05
CA MET A 146 -16.07 -5.53 -10.24
C MET A 146 -17.41 -4.84 -10.59
N ASN A 147 -17.46 -4.01 -11.64
CA ASN A 147 -18.70 -3.34 -12.08
C ASN A 147 -19.29 -3.89 -13.40
N ASN A 148 -18.63 -4.82 -14.08
CA ASN A 148 -19.07 -5.33 -15.39
C ASN A 148 -19.79 -6.69 -15.36
N LEU A 149 -20.18 -7.19 -14.18
CA LEU A 149 -20.92 -8.46 -14.04
C LEU A 149 -22.32 -8.29 -13.44
N ALA A 150 -22.82 -7.05 -13.38
CA ALA A 150 -24.17 -6.72 -12.92
C ALA A 150 -24.90 -5.79 -13.91
N ALA A 151 -24.64 -5.99 -15.21
CA ALA A 151 -25.39 -5.39 -16.31
C ALA A 151 -26.01 -6.50 -17.16
#